data_AF-A0AA44U6X4-F1
#
_entry.id   AF-A0AA44U6X4-F1
#
_cell.length_a   1.000
_cell.length_b   1.000
_cell.length_c   1.000
_cell.angle_alpha   90.00
_cell.angle_beta   90.00
_cell.angle_gamma   90.00
#
_symmetry.space_group_name_H-M   'P 1'
#
loop_
_entity.id
_entity.type
_entity.pdbx_description
1 polymer ?
#
loop_
_entity_poly.entity_id
_entity_poly.type
_entity_poly.pdbx_seq_one_letter_code
_entity_poly.pdbx_strand_id
1 'polypeptide(L)'
;MPRLAVLFVLSAASPPCPDLNLIHYITLFFAAVLVFGRRDSMYWYPVLVNLMMLAVFGSSLFAGQTVIEKLARLQQPDLPEKAVRYTRRVTQVWCVFFIANGTLAALLARLGRYDWWAVYTGVIAYVLMGMLFAGEWLYRKLVLKV
;
A
#
# COMPACT_ATOMS: atom_id res chain seq x y z
N MET A 1 -35.78 -7.76 5.34
CA MET A 1 -34.85 -8.02 6.47
C MET A 1 -34.04 -9.34 6.41
N PRO A 2 -34.32 -10.40 5.61
CA PRO A 2 -33.52 -11.65 5.69
C PRO A 2 -32.24 -11.66 4.81
N ARG A 3 -32.11 -10.76 3.81
CA ARG A 3 -30.97 -10.75 2.88
C ARG A 3 -29.63 -10.38 3.53
N LEU A 4 -29.64 -9.60 4.62
CA LEU A 4 -28.40 -9.20 5.32
C LEU A 4 -27.84 -10.33 6.19
N ALA A 5 -28.71 -11.15 6.80
CA ALA A 5 -28.28 -12.29 7.60
C ALA A 5 -27.61 -13.38 6.74
N VAL A 6 -28.10 -13.59 5.51
CA VAL A 6 -27.52 -14.55 4.57
C VAL A 6 -26.12 -14.11 4.12
N LEU A 7 -25.90 -12.81 3.87
CA LEU A 7 -24.57 -12.28 3.55
C LEU A 7 -23.59 -12.42 4.72
N PHE A 8 -24.05 -12.24 5.96
CA PHE A 8 -23.22 -12.41 7.15
C PHE A 8 -22.79 -13.88 7.36
N VAL A 9 -23.69 -14.83 7.09
CA VAL A 9 -23.41 -16.27 7.17
C VAL A 9 -22.51 -16.74 6.02
N LEU A 10 -22.68 -16.21 4.80
CA LEU A 10 -21.80 -16.53 3.66
C LEU A 10 -20.40 -15.91 3.83
N SER A 11 -20.29 -14.76 4.49
CA SER A 11 -18.99 -14.18 4.87
C SER A 11 -18.27 -15.00 5.94
N ALA A 12 -19.01 -15.66 6.85
CA ALA A 12 -18.45 -16.53 7.88
C ALA A 12 -18.04 -17.92 7.35
N ALA A 13 -18.59 -18.34 6.20
CA ALA A 13 -18.36 -19.66 5.61
C ALA A 13 -17.27 -19.68 4.51
N SER A 14 -16.71 -18.51 4.17
CA SER A 14 -15.57 -18.46 3.25
C SER A 14 -14.31 -18.92 3.99
N PRO A 15 -13.53 -19.91 3.50
CA PRO A 15 -12.29 -20.30 4.13
C PRO A 15 -11.39 -19.07 4.29
N PRO A 16 -10.49 -19.02 5.29
CA PRO A 16 -9.59 -17.89 5.48
C PRO A 16 -8.65 -17.80 4.28
N CYS A 17 -9.08 -17.08 3.24
CA CYS A 17 -8.21 -16.57 2.21
C CYS A 17 -7.15 -15.75 2.94
N PRO A 18 -5.86 -15.88 2.61
CA PRO A 18 -4.81 -15.01 3.15
C PRO A 18 -5.18 -13.52 3.02
N ASP A 19 -5.94 -13.18 1.96
CA ASP A 19 -6.49 -11.85 1.72
C ASP A 19 -7.55 -11.41 2.76
N LEU A 20 -8.34 -12.34 3.32
CA LEU A 20 -9.37 -12.02 4.31
C LEU A 20 -8.76 -11.69 5.69
N ASN A 21 -7.73 -12.43 6.10
CA ASN A 21 -7.01 -12.12 7.33
C ASN A 21 -6.30 -10.75 7.21
N LEU A 22 -5.72 -10.46 6.04
CA LEU A 22 -5.16 -9.15 5.76
C LEU A 22 -6.22 -8.06 5.91
N ILE A 23 -7.38 -8.19 5.25
CA ILE A 23 -8.51 -7.24 5.34
C ILE A 23 -8.98 -7.04 6.79
N HIS A 24 -9.04 -8.11 7.60
CA HIS A 24 -9.36 -7.98 9.02
C HIS A 24 -8.30 -7.18 9.78
N TYR A 25 -7.01 -7.41 9.53
CA TYR A 25 -5.94 -6.60 10.12
C TYR A 25 -6.02 -5.13 9.68
N ILE A 26 -6.31 -4.84 8.40
CA ILE A 26 -6.56 -3.47 7.91
C ILE A 26 -7.72 -2.85 8.69
N THR A 27 -8.85 -3.55 8.76
CA THR A 27 -10.08 -3.03 9.36
C THR A 27 -9.91 -2.78 10.85
N LEU A 28 -9.32 -3.72 11.59
CA LEU A 28 -9.03 -3.58 13.02
C LEU A 28 -8.06 -2.43 13.29
N PHE A 29 -7.06 -2.26 12.43
CA PHE A 29 -6.09 -1.17 12.54
C PHE A 29 -6.75 0.20 12.37
N PHE A 30 -7.52 0.39 11.29
CA PHE A 30 -8.24 1.65 11.05
C PHE A 30 -9.31 1.91 12.12
N ALA A 31 -10.01 0.88 12.59
CA ALA A 31 -10.98 0.99 13.69
C ALA A 31 -10.31 1.41 15.00
N ALA A 32 -9.16 0.85 15.35
CA ALA A 32 -8.40 1.26 16.52
C ALA A 32 -7.97 2.73 16.43
N VAL A 33 -7.48 3.18 15.27
CA VAL A 33 -7.09 4.58 15.05
C VAL A 33 -8.27 5.54 15.27
N LEU A 34 -9.47 5.17 14.83
CA LEU A 34 -10.69 5.96 15.03
C LEU A 34 -11.14 5.98 16.50
N VAL A 35 -11.08 4.85 17.19
CA VAL A 35 -11.53 4.72 18.60
C VAL A 35 -10.57 5.42 19.57
N PHE A 36 -9.26 5.36 19.30
CA PHE A 36 -8.23 6.01 20.13
C PHE A 36 -7.86 7.43 19.65
N GLY A 37 -8.61 7.98 18.69
CA GLY A 37 -8.31 9.23 17.99
C GLY A 37 -8.40 10.49 18.84
N ARG A 38 -7.28 10.93 19.45
CA ARG A 38 -7.10 12.31 19.94
C ARG A 38 -7.10 13.27 18.74
N ARG A 39 -7.36 14.58 18.95
CA ARG A 39 -7.38 15.61 17.86
C ARG A 39 -6.14 15.58 16.96
N ASP A 40 -5.00 15.12 17.47
CA ASP A 40 -3.73 15.04 16.74
C ASP A 40 -3.53 13.73 15.96
N SER A 41 -4.38 12.71 16.17
CA SER A 41 -4.25 11.39 15.53
C SER A 41 -4.40 11.44 14.01
N MET A 42 -5.09 12.45 13.48
CA MET A 42 -5.24 12.66 12.04
C MET A 42 -3.88 12.89 11.34
N TYR A 43 -2.91 13.52 12.00
CA TYR A 43 -1.60 13.80 11.39
C TYR A 43 -0.68 12.58 11.32
N TRP A 44 -0.95 11.57 12.16
CA TRP A 44 -0.22 10.30 12.17
C TRP A 44 -0.76 9.30 11.15
N TYR A 45 -1.93 9.57 10.56
CA TYR A 45 -2.54 8.70 9.56
C TYR A 45 -1.61 8.37 8.38
N PRO A 46 -0.93 9.32 7.72
CA PRO A 46 -0.01 9.00 6.63
C PRO A 46 1.17 8.15 7.10
N VAL A 47 1.67 8.35 8.32
CA VAL A 47 2.76 7.54 8.89
C VAL A 47 2.32 6.09 9.01
N LEU A 48 1.14 5.89 9.59
CA LEU A 48 0.52 4.58 9.79
C LEU A 48 0.25 3.86 8.46
N VAL A 49 -0.30 4.56 7.47
CA VAL A 49 -0.53 4.00 6.13
C VAL A 49 0.77 3.61 5.45
N ASN A 50 1.81 4.44 5.53
CA ASN A 50 3.13 4.11 4.97
C ASN A 50 3.74 2.88 5.64
N LEU A 51 3.67 2.77 6.97
CA LEU A 51 4.17 1.59 7.70
C LEU A 51 3.41 0.32 7.31
N MET A 52 2.11 0.41 7.17
CA MET A 52 1.28 -0.70 6.75
C MET A 52 1.60 -1.14 5.32
N MET A 53 1.70 -0.19 4.39
CA MET A 53 2.10 -0.48 3.00
C MET A 53 3.52 -1.03 2.93
N LEU A 54 4.43 -0.52 3.74
CA LEU A 54 5.78 -1.07 3.88
C LEU A 54 5.76 -2.51 4.37
N ALA A 55 4.91 -2.86 5.34
CA ALA A 55 4.78 -4.23 5.82
C ALA A 55 4.23 -5.15 4.71
N VAL A 56 3.24 -4.70 3.95
CA VAL A 56 2.65 -5.48 2.84
C VAL A 56 3.66 -5.66 1.70
N PHE A 57 4.26 -4.58 1.20
CA PHE A 57 5.24 -4.65 0.11
C PHE A 57 6.53 -5.35 0.56
N GLY A 58 7.01 -5.05 1.77
CA GLY A 58 8.21 -5.62 2.36
C GLY A 58 8.06 -7.12 2.62
N SER A 59 6.97 -7.57 3.24
CA SER A 59 6.71 -9.01 3.40
C SER A 59 6.59 -9.73 2.05
N SER A 60 6.06 -9.06 1.02
CA SER A 60 5.96 -9.64 -0.32
C SER A 60 7.31 -9.86 -1.01
N LEU A 61 8.39 -9.18 -0.60
CA LEU A 61 9.74 -9.43 -1.11
C LEU A 61 10.28 -10.80 -0.65
N PHE A 62 9.88 -11.25 0.53
CA PHE A 62 10.25 -12.57 1.07
C PHE A 62 9.32 -13.68 0.60
N ALA A 63 8.18 -13.33 0.00
CA ALA A 63 7.27 -14.28 -0.63
C ALA A 63 7.77 -14.72 -2.03
N GLY A 64 7.20 -15.81 -2.53
CA GLY A 64 7.49 -16.31 -3.88
C GLY A 64 7.19 -15.30 -4.99
N GLN A 65 6.15 -14.47 -4.81
CA GLN A 65 5.72 -13.43 -5.75
C GLN A 65 5.49 -12.10 -5.02
N THR A 66 5.97 -11.00 -5.59
CA THR A 66 5.74 -9.66 -5.00
C THR A 66 4.34 -9.13 -5.31
N VAL A 67 3.86 -8.13 -4.55
CA VAL A 67 2.58 -7.46 -4.84
C VAL A 67 2.55 -6.92 -6.27
N ILE A 68 3.64 -6.31 -6.73
CA ILE A 68 3.75 -5.75 -8.08
C ILE A 68 3.73 -6.85 -9.13
N GLU A 69 4.35 -8.01 -8.86
CA GLU A 69 4.26 -9.16 -9.76
C GLU A 69 2.82 -9.69 -9.86
N LYS A 70 2.11 -9.82 -8.74
CA LYS A 70 0.70 -10.23 -8.74
C LYS A 70 -0.15 -9.28 -9.57
N LEU A 71 0.02 -7.97 -9.40
CA LEU A 71 -0.66 -6.95 -10.21
C LEU A 71 -0.27 -7.02 -11.69
N ALA A 72 1.00 -7.26 -11.99
CA ALA A 72 1.49 -7.44 -13.36
C ALA A 72 0.84 -8.63 -14.05
N ARG A 73 0.72 -9.77 -13.35
CA ARG A 73 0.14 -11.01 -13.87
C ARG A 73 -1.35 -10.93 -14.14
N LEU A 74 -2.07 -10.03 -13.45
CA LEU A 74 -3.48 -9.74 -13.77
C LEU A 74 -3.64 -9.11 -15.15
N GLN A 75 -2.67 -8.32 -15.60
CA GLN A 75 -2.67 -7.68 -16.92
C GLN A 75 -2.03 -8.59 -17.99
N GLN A 76 -0.94 -9.26 -17.64
CA GLN A 76 -0.20 -10.16 -18.52
C GLN A 76 0.14 -11.46 -17.77
N PRO A 77 -0.68 -12.52 -17.93
CA PRO A 77 -0.53 -13.77 -17.19
C PRO A 77 0.85 -14.42 -17.35
N ASP A 78 1.39 -14.37 -18.57
CA ASP A 78 2.66 -15.00 -18.93
C ASP A 78 3.82 -13.99 -18.90
N LEU A 79 4.18 -13.57 -17.68
CA LEU A 79 5.19 -12.56 -17.45
C LEU A 79 6.61 -13.16 -17.59
N PRO A 80 7.46 -12.64 -18.50
CA PRO A 80 8.81 -13.18 -18.69
C PRO A 80 9.69 -12.99 -17.45
N GLU A 81 10.65 -13.90 -17.20
CA GLU A 81 11.49 -13.87 -15.99
C GLU A 81 12.25 -12.55 -15.78
N LYS A 82 12.64 -11.87 -16.87
CA LYS A 82 13.30 -10.56 -16.80
C LYS A 82 12.36 -9.49 -16.20
N ALA A 83 11.07 -9.54 -16.53
CA ALA A 83 10.05 -8.67 -15.96
C ALA A 83 9.77 -9.04 -14.50
N VAL A 84 9.79 -10.32 -14.12
CA VAL A 84 9.66 -10.77 -12.71
C VAL A 84 10.81 -10.23 -11.83
N ARG A 85 12.06 -10.27 -12.32
CA ARG A 85 13.18 -9.65 -11.59
C ARG A 85 13.01 -8.13 -11.45
N TYR A 86 12.43 -7.48 -12.46
CA TYR A 86 12.15 -6.06 -12.43
C TYR A 86 11.05 -5.71 -11.42
N THR A 87 9.94 -6.45 -11.36
CA THR A 87 8.86 -6.20 -10.38
C THR A 87 9.37 -6.27 -8.94
N ARG A 88 10.34 -7.16 -8.65
CA ARG A 88 11.06 -7.19 -7.36
C ARG A 88 11.84 -5.91 -7.08
N ARG A 89 12.58 -5.37 -8.06
CA ARG A 89 13.30 -4.09 -7.91
C ARG A 89 12.34 -2.93 -7.70
N VAL A 90 11.23 -2.88 -8.44
CA VAL A 90 10.20 -1.85 -8.25
C VAL A 90 9.59 -1.96 -6.84
N THR A 91 9.36 -3.18 -6.34
CA THR A 91 8.85 -3.40 -4.98
C THR A 91 9.83 -2.87 -3.92
N GLN A 92 11.14 -3.03 -4.12
CA GLN A 92 12.16 -2.42 -3.24
C GLN A 92 12.13 -0.90 -3.27
N VAL A 93 11.97 -0.30 -4.45
CA VAL A 93 11.84 1.17 -4.60
C VAL A 93 10.61 1.68 -3.84
N TRP A 94 9.48 0.97 -3.93
CA TRP A 94 8.28 1.29 -3.14
C TRP A 94 8.54 1.19 -1.63
N CYS A 95 9.25 0.16 -1.16
CA CYS A 95 9.62 0.07 0.25
C CYS A 95 10.45 1.26 0.71
N VAL A 96 11.47 1.67 -0.07
CA VAL A 96 12.29 2.84 0.25
C VAL A 96 11.44 4.12 0.26
N PHE A 97 10.54 4.27 -0.70
CA PHE A 97 9.61 5.38 -0.75
C PHE A 97 8.70 5.43 0.50
N PHE A 98 8.10 4.31 0.90
CA PHE A 98 7.24 4.27 2.09
C PHE A 98 8.00 4.61 3.38
N ILE A 99 9.25 4.16 3.51
CA ILE A 99 10.10 4.54 4.64
C ILE A 99 10.31 6.06 4.63
N ALA A 100 10.81 6.62 3.53
CA ALA A 100 11.11 8.05 3.45
C ALA A 100 9.87 8.93 3.64
N ASN A 101 8.75 8.56 3.00
CA ASN A 101 7.48 9.28 3.07
C ASN A 101 6.85 9.20 4.46
N GLY A 102 6.86 8.02 5.08
CA GLY A 102 6.39 7.82 6.45
C GLY A 102 7.23 8.60 7.47
N THR A 103 8.56 8.59 7.33
CA THR A 103 9.46 9.36 8.19
C THR A 103 9.25 10.85 8.03
N LEU A 104 9.13 11.38 6.80
CA LEU A 104 8.94 12.80 6.58
C LEU A 104 7.57 13.29 7.09
N ALA A 105 6.51 12.49 6.88
CA ALA A 105 5.20 12.77 7.46
C ALA A 105 5.25 12.78 9.00
N ALA A 106 5.96 11.83 9.62
CA ALA A 106 6.13 11.76 11.08
C ALA A 106 6.91 12.95 11.63
N LEU A 107 7.98 13.37 10.94
CA LEU A 107 8.77 14.54 11.30
C LEU A 107 7.93 15.82 11.23
N LEU A 108 7.18 16.02 10.15
CA LEU A 108 6.32 17.18 9.97
C LEU A 108 5.21 17.24 11.05
N ALA A 109 4.61 16.09 11.37
CA ALA A 109 3.61 15.99 12.44
C ALA A 109 4.22 16.28 13.82
N ARG A 110 5.42 15.73 14.12
CA ARG A 110 6.11 15.96 15.40
C ARG A 110 6.58 17.40 15.57
N LEU A 111 6.99 18.06 14.49
CA LEU A 111 7.41 19.46 14.50
C LEU A 111 6.23 20.45 14.54
N GLY A 112 4.98 19.97 14.47
CA GLY A 112 3.78 20.81 14.48
C GLY A 112 3.62 21.70 13.25
N ARG A 113 4.33 21.41 12.15
CA ARG A 113 4.30 22.21 10.91
C ARG A 113 3.15 21.74 10.00
N TYR A 114 1.91 21.94 10.45
CA TYR A 114 0.73 21.38 9.80
C TYR A 114 0.50 21.90 8.37
N ASP A 115 0.87 23.15 8.06
CA ASP A 115 0.77 23.69 6.69
C ASP A 115 1.66 22.89 5.72
N TRP A 116 2.90 22.65 6.12
CA TRP A 116 3.85 21.87 5.34
C TRP A 116 3.50 20.39 5.32
N TRP A 117 2.94 19.86 6.41
CA TRP A 117 2.41 18.50 6.46
C TRP A 117 1.28 18.31 5.44
N ALA A 118 0.36 19.28 5.33
CA ALA A 118 -0.78 19.18 4.41
C ALA A 118 -0.32 19.26 2.95
N VAL A 119 0.59 20.17 2.61
CA VAL A 119 1.15 20.27 1.26
C VAL A 119 1.96 19.02 0.92
N TYR A 120 2.76 18.52 1.86
CA TYR A 120 3.58 17.34 1.63
C TYR A 120 2.73 16.09 1.42
N THR A 121 1.84 15.79 2.37
CA THR A 121 1.03 14.56 2.33
C THR A 121 -0.08 14.65 1.28
N GLY A 122 -0.59 15.84 0.97
CA GLY A 122 -1.68 16.08 0.03
C GLY A 122 -1.27 16.32 -1.43
N VAL A 123 -0.04 16.79 -1.68
CA VAL A 123 0.43 17.09 -3.05
C VAL A 123 1.73 16.36 -3.37
N ILE A 124 2.79 16.62 -2.61
CA ILE A 124 4.14 16.13 -2.94
C ILE A 124 4.18 14.60 -2.94
N ALA A 125 3.61 13.96 -1.92
CA ALA A 125 3.55 12.50 -1.81
C ALA A 125 2.83 11.87 -3.01
N TYR A 126 1.72 12.47 -3.47
CA TYR A 126 0.97 11.97 -4.63
C TYR A 126 1.72 12.19 -5.95
N VAL A 127 2.41 13.32 -6.11
CA VAL A 127 3.27 13.57 -7.27
C VAL A 127 4.39 12.53 -7.34
N LEU A 128 5.07 12.27 -6.22
CA LEU A 128 6.13 11.26 -6.16
C LEU A 128 5.59 9.84 -6.44
N MET A 129 4.44 9.47 -5.88
CA MET A 129 3.78 8.21 -6.19
C MET A 129 3.42 8.10 -7.67
N GLY A 130 2.87 9.17 -8.26
CA GLY A 130 2.55 9.26 -9.68
C GLY A 130 3.78 9.10 -10.56
N MET A 131 4.91 9.70 -10.19
CA MET A 131 6.19 9.53 -10.89
C MET A 131 6.71 8.09 -10.80
N LEU A 132 6.58 7.43 -9.65
CA LEU A 132 6.97 6.02 -9.50
C LEU A 132 6.12 5.10 -10.39
N PHE A 133 4.81 5.29 -10.40
CA PHE A 133 3.90 4.56 -11.28
C PHE A 133 4.16 4.85 -12.77
N ALA A 134 4.35 6.12 -13.13
CA ALA A 134 4.68 6.53 -14.49
C ALA A 134 6.03 5.94 -14.93
N GLY A 135 7.02 5.91 -14.04
CA GLY A 135 8.31 5.28 -14.28
C GLY A 135 8.21 3.78 -14.57
N GLU A 136 7.38 3.06 -13.80
CA GLU A 136 7.10 1.64 -14.07
C GLU A 136 6.42 1.45 -15.43
N TRP A 137 5.38 2.25 -15.72
CA TRP A 137 4.64 2.17 -16.97
C TRP A 137 5.52 2.48 -18.18
N LEU A 138 6.33 3.54 -18.09
CA LEU A 138 7.23 3.95 -19.14
C LEU A 138 8.32 2.90 -19.38
N TYR A 139 8.84 2.27 -18.31
CA TYR A 139 9.81 1.19 -18.44
C TYR A 139 9.20 -0.05 -19.11
N ARG A 140 7.96 -0.43 -18.77
CA ARG A 140 7.23 -1.52 -19.44
C ARG A 140 7.08 -1.23 -20.94
N LYS A 141 6.62 -0.03 -21.29
CA LYS A 141 6.45 0.39 -22.70
C LYS A 141 7.76 0.46 -23.47
N LEU A 142 8.80 1.06 -22.90
CA LEU A 142 10.06 1.36 -23.61
C LEU A 142 11.02 0.16 -23.66
N VAL A 143 11.13 -0.59 -22.56
CA VAL A 143 12.16 -1.64 -22.42
C VAL A 143 11.59 -3.03 -22.65
N LEU A 144 10.37 -3.30 -22.20
CA LEU A 144 9.71 -4.58 -22.42
C LEU A 144 8.93 -4.63 -23.74
N LYS A 145 8.60 -3.46 -24.35
CA LYS A 145 7.79 -3.33 -25.58
C LYS A 145 6.48 -4.14 -25.53
N VAL A 146 5.90 -4.28 -24.33
CA VAL A 146 4.58 -4.85 -24.09
C VAL A 146 3.57 -3.72 -23.96
#